data_AF-A0A5E4P6C7-F1
#
_entry.id   AF-A0A5E4P6C7-F1
#
_cell.length_a   1.000
_cell.length_b   1.000
_cell.length_c   1.000
_cell.angle_alpha   90.00
_cell.angle_beta   90.00
_cell.angle_gamma   90.00
#
_symmetry.space_group_name_H-M   'P 1'
#
loop_
_entity.id
_entity.type
_entity.pdbx_description
1 polymer ?
#
loop_
_entity_poly.entity_id
_entity_poly.type
_entity_poly.pdbx_seq_one_letter_code
_entity_poly.pdbx_strand_id
1 'polypeptide(L)'
;MRFRLAALACISAMLLLGCIGGNAPTPAPATPAPSPSATPGAGLECSTDSDCMATGCSGQLCANRSISTTCEYRREYACYRLTSCGCSGGKCVWGSNPDFAECLENATGAPRPA
;
A
#
# COMPACT_ATOMS: atom_id res chain seq x y z
N MET A 1 32.66 -67.84 11.13
CA MET A 1 32.57 -68.14 9.67
C MET A 1 31.27 -67.53 9.15
N ARG A 2 31.32 -66.37 8.49
CA ARG A 2 31.45 -66.15 7.04
C ARG A 2 30.17 -66.50 6.23
N PHE A 3 29.44 -65.43 5.86
CA PHE A 3 28.93 -65.10 4.50
C PHE A 3 27.84 -65.99 3.87
N ARG A 4 26.76 -65.55 3.17
CA ARG A 4 26.24 -64.28 2.60
C ARG A 4 24.74 -64.49 2.29
N LEU A 5 23.92 -63.42 2.32
CA LEU A 5 22.71 -63.20 1.48
C LEU A 5 22.14 -61.82 1.85
N ALA A 6 22.81 -60.69 1.57
CA ALA A 6 22.85 -60.03 0.26
C ALA A 6 21.47 -59.77 -0.39
N ALA A 7 20.44 -59.36 0.37
CA ALA A 7 19.19 -58.84 -0.25
C ALA A 7 18.35 -57.86 0.60
N LEU A 8 18.79 -57.46 1.81
CA LEU A 8 17.99 -56.60 2.70
C LEU A 8 18.70 -55.28 3.08
N ALA A 9 19.61 -54.79 2.24
CA ALA A 9 20.39 -53.58 2.51
C ALA A 9 19.68 -52.26 2.10
N CYS A 10 18.36 -52.26 1.90
CA CYS A 10 17.61 -51.03 1.62
C CYS A 10 16.43 -50.81 2.59
N ILE A 11 16.30 -51.64 3.63
CA ILE A 11 15.55 -51.22 4.82
C ILE A 11 16.45 -50.23 5.59
N SER A 12 15.85 -49.16 6.08
CA SER A 12 16.33 -48.35 7.22
C SER A 12 17.26 -47.17 6.97
N ALA A 13 17.83 -46.94 5.79
CA ALA A 13 18.67 -45.74 5.56
C ALA A 13 17.90 -44.52 5.01
N MET A 14 16.73 -44.73 4.38
CA MET A 14 15.95 -43.63 3.76
C MET A 14 14.90 -42.99 4.69
N LEU A 15 14.79 -43.42 5.96
CA LEU A 15 13.88 -42.78 6.93
C LEU A 15 14.57 -41.90 7.99
N LEU A 16 15.90 -41.83 8.00
CA LEU A 16 16.64 -41.06 9.04
C LEU A 16 17.59 -39.97 8.52
N LEU A 17 17.79 -39.82 7.21
CA LEU A 17 18.67 -38.77 6.68
C LEU A 17 18.12 -38.14 5.39
N GLY A 18 17.62 -36.91 5.49
CA GLY A 18 17.67 -35.96 4.37
C GLY A 18 16.34 -35.49 3.76
N CYS A 19 15.51 -34.76 4.52
CA CYS A 19 14.69 -33.66 3.96
C CYS A 19 15.27 -32.28 4.34
N ILE A 20 16.58 -32.20 4.62
CA ILE A 20 17.28 -30.92 4.76
C ILE A 20 17.75 -30.46 3.38
N GLY A 21 16.87 -29.80 2.62
CA GLY A 21 17.22 -29.41 1.27
C GLY A 21 16.18 -28.53 0.59
N GLY A 22 15.79 -27.44 1.24
CA GLY A 22 14.87 -26.46 0.65
C GLY A 22 14.98 -25.09 1.31
N ASN A 23 16.20 -24.54 1.44
CA ASN A 23 16.34 -23.10 1.59
C ASN A 23 15.91 -22.47 0.27
N ALA A 24 14.61 -22.21 0.12
CA ALA A 24 14.16 -21.26 -0.88
C ALA A 24 14.85 -19.92 -0.55
N PRO A 25 15.54 -19.27 -1.50
CA PRO A 25 16.01 -17.92 -1.26
C PRO A 25 14.79 -17.07 -0.92
N THR A 26 14.73 -16.57 0.31
CA THR A 26 13.80 -15.51 0.66
C THR A 26 14.03 -14.41 -0.36
N PRO A 27 13.02 -13.96 -1.12
CA PRO A 27 13.20 -12.75 -1.90
C PRO A 27 13.65 -11.68 -0.93
N ALA A 28 14.80 -11.06 -1.23
CA ALA A 28 15.27 -9.91 -0.47
C ALA A 28 14.09 -8.92 -0.36
N PRO A 29 13.92 -8.23 0.77
CA PRO A 29 12.95 -7.13 0.82
C PRO A 29 13.26 -6.25 -0.37
N ALA A 30 12.30 -6.12 -1.29
CA ALA A 30 12.39 -5.15 -2.36
C ALA A 30 12.42 -3.80 -1.64
N THR A 31 13.63 -3.29 -1.42
CA THR A 31 13.81 -1.91 -0.98
C THR A 31 12.99 -1.09 -1.97
N PRO A 32 11.99 -0.31 -1.52
CA PRO A 32 11.27 0.54 -2.44
C PRO A 32 12.32 1.37 -3.18
N ALA A 33 12.35 1.22 -4.50
CA ALA A 33 13.20 2.07 -5.33
C ALA A 33 12.92 3.51 -4.90
N PRO A 34 13.96 4.35 -4.72
CA PRO A 34 13.73 5.74 -4.37
C PRO A 34 12.78 6.33 -5.42
N SER A 35 11.60 6.75 -4.96
CA SER A 35 10.59 7.40 -5.80
C SER A 35 11.28 8.58 -6.51
N PRO A 36 11.17 8.71 -7.85
CA PRO A 36 11.99 9.66 -8.61
C PRO A 36 11.51 11.12 -8.48
N SER A 37 11.23 11.61 -7.26
CA SER A 37 10.66 12.95 -7.07
C SER A 37 10.91 13.55 -5.69
N ALA A 38 12.15 13.55 -5.22
CA ALA A 38 12.55 14.50 -4.19
C ALA A 38 13.82 15.22 -4.66
N THR A 39 13.66 16.11 -5.67
CA THR A 39 14.62 17.17 -5.91
C THR A 39 14.45 18.19 -4.77
N PRO A 40 15.45 18.40 -3.91
CA PRO A 40 15.38 19.42 -2.87
C PRO A 40 15.58 20.79 -3.55
N GLY A 41 14.47 21.43 -3.88
CA GLY A 41 14.40 22.80 -4.34
C GLY A 41 13.09 23.42 -3.87
N ALA A 42 13.05 23.88 -2.62
CA ALA A 42 12.09 24.84 -2.04
C ALA A 42 10.71 24.92 -2.74
N GLY A 43 9.74 24.02 -2.52
CA GLY A 43 9.38 23.29 -1.30
C GLY A 43 7.86 23.39 -1.00
N LEU A 44 7.07 23.92 -1.94
CA LEU A 44 5.62 24.07 -1.85
C LEU A 44 5.00 23.62 -3.19
N GLU A 45 4.03 22.70 -3.12
CA GLU A 45 3.25 22.18 -4.25
C GLU A 45 2.25 23.20 -4.81
N CYS A 46 1.78 24.12 -3.97
CA CYS A 46 0.77 25.12 -4.28
C CYS A 46 1.03 26.42 -3.49
N SER A 47 0.42 27.54 -3.92
CA SER A 47 0.43 28.82 -3.19
C SER A 47 -0.97 29.30 -2.82
N THR A 48 -1.98 28.94 -3.61
CA THR A 48 -3.39 29.34 -3.45
C THR A 48 -4.31 28.16 -3.68
N ASP A 49 -5.55 28.22 -3.17
CA ASP A 49 -6.53 27.15 -3.34
C ASP A 49 -6.81 26.82 -4.82
N SER A 50 -6.76 27.82 -5.69
CA SER A 50 -6.96 27.64 -7.14
C SER A 50 -5.86 26.83 -7.83
N ASP A 51 -4.71 26.65 -7.19
CA ASP A 51 -3.65 25.78 -7.72
C ASP A 51 -3.99 24.30 -7.54
N CYS A 52 -4.95 23.98 -6.68
CA CYS A 52 -5.33 22.63 -6.30
C CYS A 52 -6.65 22.21 -6.96
N MET A 53 -6.75 20.93 -7.32
CA MET A 53 -7.96 20.37 -7.91
C MET A 53 -8.25 18.97 -7.38
N ALA A 54 -9.54 18.64 -7.30
CA ALA A 54 -9.98 17.26 -7.14
C ALA A 54 -9.64 16.48 -8.42
N THR A 55 -8.92 15.37 -8.29
CA THR A 55 -8.45 14.52 -9.38
C THR A 55 -8.49 13.05 -8.97
N GLY A 56 -8.08 12.16 -9.87
CA GLY A 56 -8.29 10.72 -9.75
C GLY A 56 -9.61 10.33 -10.40
N CYS A 57 -9.77 9.07 -10.76
CA CYS A 57 -10.96 8.65 -11.52
C CYS A 57 -12.28 8.94 -10.77
N SER A 58 -12.24 8.89 -9.44
CA SER A 58 -13.41 9.11 -8.58
C SER A 58 -13.35 10.46 -7.85
N GLY A 59 -12.42 11.35 -8.24
CA GLY A 59 -12.21 12.63 -7.55
C GLY A 59 -11.67 12.50 -6.13
N GLN A 60 -11.00 11.38 -5.82
CA GLN A 60 -10.56 11.04 -4.46
C GLN A 60 -9.22 11.67 -4.05
N LEU A 61 -8.50 12.29 -4.99
CA LEU A 61 -7.22 12.94 -4.75
C LEU A 61 -7.36 14.47 -4.80
N CYS A 62 -6.64 15.17 -3.93
CA CYS A 62 -6.46 16.62 -4.02
C CYS A 62 -5.00 16.87 -4.38
N ALA A 63 -4.74 17.49 -5.54
CA ALA A 63 -3.39 17.68 -6.06
C ALA A 63 -3.30 18.94 -6.93
N ASN A 64 -2.08 19.43 -7.15
CA ASN A 64 -1.84 20.57 -8.05
C ASN A 64 -1.86 20.24 -9.56
N ARG A 65 -2.16 18.99 -9.91
CA ARG A 65 -2.16 18.48 -11.28
C ARG A 65 -3.14 17.35 -11.44
N SER A 66 -3.54 17.09 -12.68
CA SER A 66 -4.35 15.92 -13.00
C SER A 66 -3.53 14.64 -12.82
N ILE A 67 -4.08 13.74 -12.01
CA ILE A 67 -3.57 12.39 -11.75
C ILE A 67 -4.67 11.41 -12.15
N SER A 68 -4.35 10.51 -13.09
CA SER A 68 -5.23 9.40 -13.45
C SER A 68 -4.92 8.19 -12.57
N THR A 69 -5.96 7.57 -12.01
CA THR A 69 -5.87 6.36 -11.19
C THR A 69 -6.72 5.27 -11.81
N THR A 70 -6.63 4.05 -11.27
CA THR A 70 -7.67 3.04 -11.47
C THR A 70 -9.04 3.57 -11.01
N CYS A 71 -10.10 3.13 -11.69
CA CYS A 71 -11.48 3.51 -11.40
C CYS A 71 -12.14 2.51 -10.46
N GLU A 72 -11.54 2.33 -9.28
CA GLU A 72 -12.09 1.46 -8.24
C GLU A 72 -13.29 2.14 -7.58
N TYR A 73 -14.31 1.37 -7.25
CA TYR A 73 -15.46 1.87 -6.49
C TYR A 73 -15.23 1.64 -5.00
N ARG A 74 -15.24 2.72 -4.23
CA ARG A 74 -15.18 2.70 -2.76
C ARG A 74 -16.20 3.67 -2.18
N ARG A 75 -16.86 3.30 -1.07
CA ARG A 75 -17.99 4.06 -0.52
C ARG A 75 -17.57 5.45 -0.03
N GLU A 76 -16.38 5.55 0.54
CA GLU A 76 -15.80 6.79 1.05
C GLU A 76 -15.59 7.85 -0.05
N TYR A 77 -15.58 7.46 -1.33
CA TYR A 77 -15.38 8.41 -2.41
C TYR A 77 -16.56 9.40 -2.53
N ALA A 78 -17.76 9.02 -2.08
CA ALA A 78 -18.90 9.92 -2.00
C ALA A 78 -18.67 11.07 -1.00
N CYS A 79 -17.83 10.86 0.03
CA CYS A 79 -17.57 11.83 1.08
C CYS A 79 -16.75 13.02 0.60
N TYR A 80 -15.91 12.88 -0.44
CA TYR A 80 -15.10 13.99 -0.97
C TYR A 80 -15.94 15.14 -1.55
N ARG A 81 -17.24 14.93 -1.78
CA ARG A 81 -18.19 16.00 -2.15
C ARG A 81 -18.57 16.92 -0.97
N LEU A 82 -18.27 16.50 0.26
CA LEU A 82 -18.56 17.24 1.49
C LEU A 82 -17.39 18.12 1.93
N THR A 83 -16.31 18.17 1.17
CA THR A 83 -15.13 18.97 1.48
C THR A 83 -14.60 19.67 0.23
N SER A 84 -13.70 20.62 0.43
CA SER A 84 -13.02 21.36 -0.63
C SER A 84 -11.58 20.91 -0.74
N CYS A 85 -11.06 20.85 -1.97
CA CYS A 85 -9.63 20.70 -2.23
C CYS A 85 -9.00 22.09 -2.30
N GLY A 86 -7.92 22.31 -1.54
CA GLY A 86 -7.27 23.63 -1.45
C GLY A 86 -5.83 23.54 -0.99
N CYS A 87 -5.16 24.69 -0.93
CA CYS A 87 -3.75 24.79 -0.59
C CYS A 87 -3.56 25.11 0.90
N SER A 88 -2.87 24.22 1.62
CA SER A 88 -2.50 24.46 3.02
C SER A 88 -1.06 24.05 3.27
N GLY A 89 -0.26 24.95 3.84
CA GLY A 89 1.17 24.71 4.08
C GLY A 89 1.95 24.40 2.80
N GLY A 90 1.49 24.94 1.66
CA GLY A 90 2.03 24.64 0.34
C GLY A 90 1.85 23.19 -0.10
N LYS A 91 0.78 22.53 0.34
CA LYS A 91 0.36 21.22 -0.16
C LYS A 91 -1.12 21.27 -0.52
N CYS A 92 -1.49 20.59 -1.60
CA CYS A 92 -2.90 20.40 -1.87
C CYS A 92 -3.45 19.36 -0.89
N VAL A 93 -4.43 19.78 -0.09
CA VAL A 93 -5.04 18.95 0.96
C VAL A 93 -6.55 19.11 0.93
N TRP A 94 -7.23 18.07 1.38
CA TRP A 94 -8.67 18.12 1.63
C TRP A 94 -8.96 18.96 2.88
N GLY A 95 -9.97 19.81 2.81
CA GLY A 95 -10.46 20.58 3.95
C GLY A 95 -10.98 19.65 5.06
N SER A 96 -10.67 19.98 6.31
CA SER A 96 -11.23 19.28 7.46
C SER A 96 -12.55 19.92 7.87
N ASN A 97 -13.60 19.11 7.99
CA ASN A 97 -14.90 19.52 8.51
C ASN A 97 -15.64 18.30 9.10
N PRO A 98 -16.59 18.50 10.02
CA PRO A 98 -17.24 17.39 10.73
C PRO A 98 -18.05 16.47 9.81
N ASP A 99 -18.76 17.01 8.81
CA ASP A 99 -19.59 16.23 7.89
C ASP A 99 -18.73 15.28 7.03
N PHE A 100 -17.58 15.78 6.57
CA PHE A 100 -16.60 14.97 5.84
C PHE A 100 -15.99 13.88 6.72
N ALA A 101 -15.58 14.22 7.94
CA ALA A 101 -14.99 13.26 8.88
C ALA A 101 -15.98 12.14 9.25
N GLU A 102 -17.21 12.50 9.62
CA GLU A 102 -18.27 11.54 9.95
C GLU A 102 -18.62 10.64 8.76
N CYS A 103 -18.67 11.19 7.54
CA CYS A 103 -18.91 10.40 6.35
C CYS A 103 -17.80 9.35 6.13
N LEU A 104 -16.53 9.73 6.27
CA LEU A 104 -15.40 8.81 6.11
C LEU A 104 -15.43 7.68 7.16
N GLU A 105 -15.74 7.99 8.41
CA GLU A 105 -15.91 6.98 9.48
C GLU A 105 -17.01 5.99 9.12
N ASN A 106 -18.19 6.49 8.75
CA ASN A 106 -19.34 5.68 8.38
C ASN A 106 -19.07 4.82 7.13
N ALA A 107 -18.34 5.35 6.14
CA ALA A 107 -18.03 4.64 4.91
C ALA A 107 -17.01 3.49 5.11
N THR A 108 -16.04 3.69 6.02
CA THR A 108 -14.98 2.73 6.34
C THR A 108 -15.38 1.70 7.40
N GLY A 109 -16.47 1.96 8.14
CA GLY A 109 -16.89 1.10 9.25
C GLY A 109 -15.94 1.15 10.44
N ALA A 110 -15.09 2.18 10.52
CA ALA A 110 -14.17 2.38 11.64
C ALA A 110 -14.94 2.82 12.90
N PRO A 111 -14.71 2.22 14.07
CA PRO A 111 -15.29 2.70 15.33
C PRO A 111 -14.77 4.11 15.67
N ARG A 112 -15.65 5.02 16.13
CA ARG A 112 -15.23 6.32 16.69
C ARG A 112 -14.27 6.10 17.88
N PRO A 113 -13.12 6.77 17.95
CA PRO A 113 -12.36 6.89 19.18
C PRO A 113 -13.21 7.59 20.24
N ALA A 114 -13.22 7.06 21.46
CA ALA A 114 -13.96 7.61 22.60
C ALA A 114 -13.25 8.83 23.22
#